data_AF-A0A1B6MR39-F1
#
_entry.id   AF-A0A1B6MR39-F1
#
_cell.length_a   1.000
_cell.length_b   1.000
_cell.length_c   1.000
_cell.angle_alpha   90.00
_cell.angle_beta   90.00
_cell.angle_gamma   90.00
#
_symmetry.space_group_name_H-M   'P 1'
#
loop_
_entity.id
_entity.type
_entity.pdbx_description
1 polymer ?
#
loop_
_entity_poly.entity_id
_entity_poly.type
_entity_poly.pdbx_seq_one_letter_code
_entity_poly.pdbx_strand_id
1 'polypeptide(L)'
;GCRSSSPSSGDEGVKMTCILGVKETYERRVPHSNCYNGKDYDRPVKMEVCFCDTEDFECDFGFDRAVGMSQCIRNKKSDYNPYSVPDWCRPGLFYNRTKGYLKIEGDACVGGRDHHFLPDLLPCPYDERKEFLLLAQKDRIVRFDLATLQQEELPIKGLKNVIAVDFDIHNNCVYWADIINDTISRQCLGKDNT
;
A
#
# COMPACT_ATOMS: atom_id res chain seq x y z
N GLY A 1 5.04 36.78 -27.63
CA GLY A 1 5.18 36.14 -26.30
C GLY A 1 4.70 34.71 -26.35
N CYS A 2 5.15 33.85 -25.44
CA CYS A 2 4.68 32.47 -25.29
C CYS A 2 3.55 32.40 -24.25
N ARG A 3 2.66 31.40 -24.37
CA ARG A 3 1.61 31.10 -23.38
C ARG A 3 1.78 29.67 -22.88
N SER A 4 1.59 29.45 -21.59
CA SER A 4 1.55 28.11 -20.99
C SER A 4 0.21 27.43 -21.30
N SER A 5 0.22 26.11 -21.48
CA SER A 5 -0.94 25.30 -21.84
C SER A 5 -0.76 23.86 -21.34
N SER A 6 -1.84 23.14 -21.10
CA SER A 6 -1.78 21.70 -20.84
C SER A 6 -2.44 20.90 -21.96
N PRO A 7 -2.11 19.62 -22.14
CA PRO A 7 -2.73 18.77 -23.15
C PRO A 7 -4.25 18.65 -22.96
N SER A 8 -4.70 18.75 -21.71
CA SER A 8 -6.08 18.57 -21.27
C SER A 8 -6.89 19.88 -21.12
N SER A 9 -6.31 21.04 -21.45
CA SER A 9 -7.02 22.32 -21.33
C SER A 9 -7.95 22.54 -22.52
N GLY A 10 -9.20 22.12 -22.39
CA GLY A 10 -10.33 22.70 -23.11
C GLY A 10 -10.65 24.10 -22.55
N ASP A 11 -11.17 24.97 -23.41
CA ASP A 11 -11.48 26.37 -23.10
C ASP A 11 -12.49 26.47 -21.93
N GLU A 12 -12.29 27.45 -21.05
CA GLU A 12 -13.02 27.76 -19.81
C GLU A 12 -12.60 27.03 -18.50
N GLY A 13 -11.70 27.66 -17.74
CA GLY A 13 -11.69 27.59 -16.27
C GLY A 13 -11.36 26.25 -15.59
N VAL A 14 -10.94 25.21 -16.33
CA VAL A 14 -10.75 23.87 -15.79
C VAL A 14 -9.39 23.73 -15.09
N LYS A 15 -9.44 23.35 -13.81
CA LYS A 15 -8.31 22.85 -13.00
C LYS A 15 -7.52 21.82 -13.82
N MET A 16 -6.22 22.03 -14.09
CA MET A 16 -5.38 21.09 -14.85
C MET A 16 -5.63 19.64 -14.39
N THR A 17 -6.04 18.78 -15.33
CA THR A 17 -6.33 17.36 -15.07
C THR A 17 -5.03 16.60 -14.85
N CYS A 18 -4.98 15.79 -13.79
CA CYS A 18 -3.90 14.84 -13.54
C CYS A 18 -4.07 13.65 -14.47
N ILE A 19 -3.05 13.32 -15.26
CA ILE A 19 -3.05 12.14 -16.12
C ILE A 19 -1.90 11.27 -15.66
N LEU A 20 -2.18 10.01 -15.29
CA LEU A 20 -1.20 9.06 -14.75
C LEU A 20 -0.40 9.65 -13.58
N GLY A 21 -1.09 10.35 -12.68
CA GLY A 21 -0.47 10.98 -11.53
C GLY A 21 0.41 12.20 -11.81
N VAL A 22 0.40 12.78 -13.03
CA VAL A 22 1.21 13.97 -13.36
C VAL A 22 0.38 15.05 -14.07
N LYS A 23 0.68 16.31 -13.75
CA LYS A 23 0.25 17.48 -14.53
C LYS A 23 1.42 17.99 -15.35
N GLU A 24 1.26 17.95 -16.66
CA GLU A 24 2.24 18.48 -17.60
C GLU A 24 1.79 19.84 -18.14
N THR A 25 2.65 20.84 -18.01
CA THR A 25 2.45 22.17 -18.57
C THR A 25 3.51 22.43 -19.65
N TYR A 26 3.03 22.76 -20.84
CA TYR A 26 3.80 23.02 -22.04
C TYR A 26 3.72 24.49 -22.40
N GLU A 27 4.85 25.09 -22.79
CA GLU A 27 4.81 26.38 -23.46
C GLU A 27 4.36 26.23 -24.92
N ARG A 28 3.38 27.04 -25.33
CA ARG A 28 2.89 27.16 -26.70
C ARG A 28 3.11 28.59 -27.20
N ARG A 29 3.38 28.71 -28.49
CA ARG A 29 3.45 30.01 -29.16
C ARG A 29 2.06 30.66 -29.15
N VAL A 30 2.00 31.96 -28.89
CA VAL A 30 0.75 32.72 -29.03
C VAL A 30 0.30 32.71 -30.50
N PRO A 31 -0.96 32.34 -30.80
CA PRO A 31 -1.44 32.21 -32.18
C PRO A 31 -1.22 33.45 -33.04
N HIS A 32 -1.37 34.64 -32.46
CA HIS A 32 -1.24 35.93 -33.14
C HIS A 32 0.18 36.54 -33.10
N SER A 33 1.20 35.75 -32.73
CA SER A 33 2.58 36.21 -32.62
C SER A 33 3.42 35.68 -33.79
N ASN A 34 3.95 36.59 -34.62
CA ASN A 34 4.92 36.27 -35.67
C ASN A 34 6.33 36.22 -35.07
N CYS A 35 6.68 35.09 -34.47
CA CYS A 35 8.03 34.84 -33.94
C CYS A 35 8.53 33.44 -34.34
N TYR A 36 9.86 33.30 -34.44
CA TYR A 36 10.57 32.06 -34.73
C TYR A 36 11.29 31.59 -33.45
N ASN A 37 11.09 30.32 -33.07
CA ASN A 37 11.61 29.80 -31.80
C ASN A 37 13.07 29.32 -31.89
N GLY A 38 13.64 29.16 -33.09
CA GLY A 38 14.96 28.56 -33.28
C GLY A 38 14.90 27.09 -33.70
N LYS A 39 15.96 26.59 -34.33
CA LYS A 39 16.09 25.20 -34.81
C LYS A 39 16.29 24.20 -33.65
N ASP A 40 16.96 24.64 -32.59
CA ASP A 40 17.30 23.83 -31.42
C ASP A 40 16.40 24.18 -30.20
N TYR A 41 15.17 24.64 -30.47
CA TYR A 41 14.21 24.97 -29.40
C TYR A 41 13.64 23.69 -28.80
N ASP A 42 14.16 23.30 -27.64
CA ASP A 42 13.52 22.32 -26.79
C ASP A 42 12.41 22.97 -25.98
N ARG A 43 11.20 22.43 -26.12
CA ARG A 43 10.03 22.95 -25.41
C ARG A 43 10.16 22.61 -23.92
N PRO A 44 10.19 23.61 -23.01
CA PRO A 44 10.19 23.33 -21.59
C PRO A 44 8.85 22.70 -21.18
N VAL A 45 8.93 21.58 -20.47
CA VAL A 45 7.79 20.89 -19.87
C VAL A 45 7.94 21.01 -18.36
N LYS A 46 6.96 21.63 -17.71
CA LYS A 46 6.85 21.61 -16.25
C LYS A 46 5.98 20.42 -15.87
N MET A 47 6.55 19.48 -15.12
CA MET A 47 5.84 18.33 -14.55
C MET A 47 5.57 18.59 -13.07
N GLU A 48 4.34 18.37 -12.64
CA GLU A 48 3.95 18.40 -11.24
C GLU A 48 3.27 17.08 -10.87
N VAL A 49 3.79 16.38 -9.86
CA VAL A 49 3.21 15.12 -9.39
C VAL A 49 1.92 15.39 -8.62
N CYS A 50 0.90 14.58 -8.86
CA CYS A 50 -0.40 14.63 -8.22
C CYS A 50 -0.51 13.72 -6.99
N PHE A 51 -1.45 14.05 -6.12
CA PHE A 51 -1.91 13.11 -5.09
C PHE A 51 -2.73 11.99 -5.72
N CYS A 52 -2.57 10.76 -5.21
CA CYS A 52 -3.32 9.63 -5.72
C CYS A 52 -4.79 9.70 -5.34
N ASP A 53 -5.64 9.29 -6.27
CA ASP A 53 -7.08 9.17 -6.12
C ASP A 53 -7.61 7.84 -6.69
N THR A 54 -8.93 7.63 -6.70
CA THR A 54 -9.54 6.36 -7.17
C THR A 54 -9.23 6.03 -8.62
N GLU A 55 -8.91 7.02 -9.45
CA GLU A 55 -8.67 6.86 -10.89
C GLU A 55 -7.26 6.34 -11.21
N ASP A 56 -6.33 6.43 -10.25
CA ASP A 56 -4.93 5.98 -10.40
C ASP A 56 -4.76 4.47 -10.06
N PHE A 57 -5.87 3.78 -9.79
CA PHE A 57 -5.92 2.36 -9.42
C PHE A 57 -6.93 1.57 -10.26
N GLU A 58 -6.58 0.32 -10.54
CA GLU A 58 -7.44 -0.67 -11.19
C GLU A 58 -7.72 -1.86 -10.26
N CYS A 59 -8.68 -2.71 -10.64
CA CYS A 59 -8.97 -3.89 -9.83
C CYS A 59 -7.87 -4.93 -9.97
N ASP A 60 -7.44 -5.45 -8.82
CA ASP A 60 -6.47 -6.53 -8.77
C ASP A 60 -7.10 -7.88 -9.19
N PHE A 61 -6.25 -8.87 -9.44
CA PHE A 61 -6.67 -10.20 -9.88
C PHE A 61 -7.63 -10.86 -8.87
N GLY A 62 -8.80 -11.29 -9.36
CA GLY A 62 -9.88 -11.86 -8.55
C GLY A 62 -10.88 -10.82 -8.01
N PHE A 63 -10.77 -9.55 -8.44
CA PHE A 63 -11.73 -8.49 -8.16
C PHE A 63 -12.29 -7.88 -9.44
N ASP A 64 -13.57 -7.53 -9.42
CA ASP A 64 -14.26 -6.90 -10.55
C ASP A 64 -14.97 -5.62 -10.10
N ARG A 65 -15.10 -4.64 -11.00
CA ARG A 65 -15.99 -3.48 -10.77
C ARG A 65 -17.44 -3.93 -10.97
N ALA A 66 -18.26 -3.79 -9.93
CA ALA A 66 -19.69 -4.08 -10.06
C ALA A 66 -20.39 -2.99 -10.91
N VAL A 67 -21.42 -3.38 -11.67
CA VAL A 67 -22.19 -2.44 -12.50
C VAL A 67 -22.82 -1.36 -11.61
N GLY A 68 -22.44 -0.10 -11.84
CA GLY A 68 -22.92 1.04 -11.06
C GLY A 68 -22.15 1.32 -9.76
N MET A 69 -21.10 0.56 -9.45
CA MET A 69 -20.20 0.82 -8.31
C MET A 69 -18.79 1.18 -8.81
N SER A 70 -18.14 2.14 -8.16
CA SER A 70 -16.75 2.49 -8.43
C SER A 70 -15.73 1.60 -7.72
N GLN A 71 -16.19 0.74 -6.81
CA GLN A 71 -15.33 -0.09 -5.95
C GLN A 71 -15.09 -1.47 -6.56
N CYS A 72 -13.89 -2.00 -6.36
CA CYS A 72 -13.50 -3.36 -6.73
C CYS A 72 -14.03 -4.36 -5.69
N ILE A 73 -14.82 -5.34 -6.14
CA ILE A 73 -15.42 -6.36 -5.30
C ILE A 73 -14.87 -7.74 -5.65
N ARG A 74 -14.68 -8.60 -4.64
CA ARG A 74 -14.17 -9.95 -4.85
C ARG A 74 -15.11 -10.75 -5.75
N ASN A 75 -14.56 -11.33 -6.82
CA ASN A 75 -15.28 -12.21 -7.71
C ASN A 75 -15.46 -13.59 -7.09
N LYS A 76 -16.66 -13.86 -6.58
CA LYS A 76 -17.01 -15.15 -5.93
C LYS A 76 -17.21 -16.31 -6.92
N LYS A 77 -17.16 -16.07 -8.23
CA LYS A 77 -17.28 -17.14 -9.25
C LYS A 77 -15.94 -17.82 -9.54
N SER A 78 -14.83 -17.18 -9.16
CA SER A 78 -13.49 -17.76 -9.28
C SER A 78 -13.16 -18.55 -8.02
N ASP A 79 -12.59 -19.74 -8.20
CA ASP A 79 -12.06 -20.56 -7.08
C ASP A 79 -10.77 -19.97 -6.50
N TYR A 80 -10.18 -18.96 -7.16
CA TYR A 80 -9.01 -18.26 -6.66
C TYR A 80 -9.33 -17.45 -5.39
N ASN A 81 -8.49 -17.57 -4.36
CA ASN A 81 -8.56 -16.75 -3.16
C ASN A 81 -7.45 -15.67 -3.17
N PRO A 82 -7.77 -14.39 -3.46
CA PRO A 82 -6.79 -13.31 -3.48
C PRO A 82 -6.15 -13.02 -2.11
N TYR A 83 -6.76 -13.49 -1.02
CA TYR A 83 -6.24 -13.33 0.34
C TYR A 83 -5.39 -14.51 0.80
N SER A 84 -5.18 -15.51 -0.07
CA SER A 84 -4.34 -16.65 0.23
C SER A 84 -2.89 -16.23 0.48
N VAL A 85 -2.28 -16.92 1.44
CA VAL A 85 -0.87 -16.73 1.76
C VAL A 85 -0.03 -17.36 0.64
N PRO A 86 0.94 -16.64 0.05
CA PRO A 86 1.78 -17.20 -1.01
C PRO A 86 2.63 -18.39 -0.54
N ASP A 87 2.92 -19.34 -1.43
CA ASP A 87 3.67 -20.56 -1.10
C ASP A 87 5.12 -20.29 -0.61
N TRP A 88 5.70 -19.17 -1.03
CA TRP A 88 7.04 -18.76 -0.61
C TRP A 88 7.07 -18.09 0.78
N CYS A 89 5.90 -17.77 1.35
CA CYS A 89 5.78 -17.04 2.61
C CYS A 89 6.16 -17.95 3.79
N ARG A 90 7.27 -17.66 4.45
CA ARG A 90 7.78 -18.40 5.61
C ARG A 90 7.74 -17.52 6.86
N PRO A 91 7.62 -18.10 8.07
CA PRO A 91 7.70 -17.35 9.33
C PRO A 91 8.88 -16.36 9.35
N GLY A 92 8.62 -15.14 9.79
CA GLY A 92 9.59 -14.03 9.83
C GLY A 92 9.61 -13.16 8.56
N LEU A 93 9.03 -13.62 7.46
CA LEU A 93 8.84 -12.83 6.24
C LEU A 93 7.51 -12.07 6.27
N PHE A 94 7.35 -11.17 5.30
CA PHE A 94 6.12 -10.41 5.08
C PHE A 94 5.70 -10.53 3.62
N TYR A 95 4.40 -10.42 3.37
CA TYR A 95 3.83 -10.40 2.03
C TYR A 95 2.80 -9.28 1.89
N ASN A 96 2.60 -8.83 0.66
CA ASN A 96 1.60 -7.82 0.35
C ASN A 96 0.26 -8.50 0.11
N ARG A 97 -0.74 -8.21 0.96
CA ARG A 97 -2.11 -8.64 0.76
C ARG A 97 -2.90 -7.51 0.11
N THR A 98 -3.51 -7.82 -1.03
CA THR A 98 -4.32 -6.86 -1.79
C THR A 98 -5.57 -6.43 -1.02
N LYS A 99 -5.96 -5.16 -1.21
CA LYS A 99 -7.27 -4.60 -0.82
C LYS A 99 -8.31 -4.69 -1.94
N GLY A 100 -7.94 -5.33 -3.05
CA GLY A 100 -8.75 -5.42 -4.27
C GLY A 100 -8.34 -4.45 -5.37
N TYR A 101 -7.26 -3.70 -5.18
CA TYR A 101 -6.78 -2.70 -6.12
C TYR A 101 -5.28 -2.86 -6.40
N LEU A 102 -4.87 -2.51 -7.61
CA LEU A 102 -3.49 -2.39 -8.05
C LEU A 102 -3.26 -0.98 -8.60
N LYS A 103 -2.11 -0.38 -8.30
CA LYS A 103 -1.75 0.91 -8.89
C LYS A 103 -1.48 0.73 -10.38
N ILE A 104 -2.02 1.60 -11.22
CA ILE A 104 -1.82 1.54 -12.66
C ILE A 104 -0.32 1.64 -12.97
N GLU A 105 0.18 0.75 -13.83
CA GLU A 105 1.58 0.77 -14.22
C GLU A 105 1.93 2.09 -14.94
N GLY A 106 3.04 2.71 -14.53
CA GLY A 106 3.46 4.01 -15.06
C GLY A 106 2.80 5.22 -14.39
N ASP A 107 1.83 5.01 -13.48
CA ASP A 107 1.25 6.10 -12.71
C ASP A 107 2.22 6.63 -11.64
N ALA A 108 2.50 7.93 -11.69
CA ALA A 108 3.48 8.59 -10.83
C ALA A 108 2.88 9.27 -9.59
N CYS A 109 1.57 9.12 -9.32
CA CYS A 109 0.92 9.77 -8.19
C CYS A 109 1.58 9.37 -6.86
N VAL A 110 1.55 10.24 -5.86
CA VAL A 110 2.10 9.95 -4.51
C VAL A 110 1.17 10.45 -3.42
N GLY A 111 0.97 9.69 -2.34
CA GLY A 111 0.16 10.10 -1.20
C GLY A 111 -1.32 10.24 -1.55
N GLY A 112 -2.00 11.20 -0.91
CA GLY A 112 -3.44 11.38 -1.10
C GLY A 112 -4.24 10.25 -0.46
N ARG A 113 -5.02 9.54 -1.28
CA ARG A 113 -5.83 8.39 -0.83
C ARG A 113 -5.19 7.04 -1.11
N ASP A 114 -3.91 7.00 -1.49
CA ASP A 114 -3.19 5.77 -1.82
C ASP A 114 -3.30 4.65 -0.77
N HIS A 115 -3.23 4.98 0.52
CA HIS A 115 -3.33 4.03 1.63
C HIS A 115 -4.65 3.23 1.68
N HIS A 116 -5.72 3.70 1.03
CA HIS A 116 -6.98 2.96 0.90
C HIS A 116 -6.91 1.86 -0.15
N PHE A 117 -5.98 1.95 -1.11
CA PHE A 117 -5.92 1.08 -2.29
C PHE A 117 -4.66 0.22 -2.30
N LEU A 118 -3.54 0.76 -1.82
CA LEU A 118 -2.27 0.03 -1.72
C LEU A 118 -2.40 -1.19 -0.79
N PRO A 119 -1.70 -2.29 -1.12
CA PRO A 119 -1.77 -3.53 -0.37
C PRO A 119 -1.24 -3.34 1.05
N ASP A 120 -1.78 -4.12 1.98
CA ASP A 120 -1.28 -4.18 3.36
C ASP A 120 -0.11 -5.15 3.44
N LEU A 121 0.95 -4.72 4.12
CA LEU A 121 2.09 -5.59 4.41
C LEU A 121 1.78 -6.44 5.63
N LEU A 122 1.59 -7.74 5.45
CA LEU A 122 1.22 -8.68 6.50
C LEU A 122 2.33 -9.67 6.79
N PRO A 123 2.47 -10.09 8.06
CA PRO A 123 3.41 -11.14 8.41
C PRO A 123 2.98 -12.48 7.82
N CYS A 124 3.94 -13.30 7.40
CA CYS A 124 3.67 -14.69 7.06
C CYS A 124 3.18 -15.45 8.31
N PRO A 125 2.25 -16.42 8.14
CA PRO A 125 1.72 -17.18 9.26
C PRO A 125 2.80 -17.99 9.99
N TYR A 126 2.60 -18.14 11.29
CA TYR A 126 3.38 -19.01 12.17
C TYR A 126 2.55 -20.23 12.55
N ASP A 127 3.22 -21.36 12.72
CA ASP A 127 2.60 -22.55 13.26
C ASP A 127 2.10 -22.29 14.69
N GLU A 128 0.91 -22.80 14.99
CA GLU A 128 0.38 -22.87 16.34
C GLU A 128 1.28 -23.79 17.18
N ARG A 129 1.83 -23.25 18.27
CA ARG A 129 2.64 -23.99 19.25
C ARG A 129 1.94 -23.92 20.60
N LYS A 130 1.96 -25.02 21.35
CA LYS A 130 1.31 -25.10 22.68
C LYS A 130 2.28 -24.94 23.85
N GLU A 131 3.57 -25.12 23.59
CA GLU A 131 4.62 -25.13 24.61
C GLU A 131 5.70 -24.11 24.24
N PHE A 132 5.55 -22.89 24.74
CA PHE A 132 6.52 -21.81 24.52
C PHE A 132 6.54 -20.84 25.70
N LEU A 133 7.62 -20.09 25.85
CA LEU A 133 7.66 -18.86 26.65
C LEU A 133 7.60 -17.65 25.72
N LEU A 134 6.82 -16.65 26.12
CA LEU A 134 6.80 -15.36 25.44
C LEU A 134 7.67 -14.36 26.20
N LEU A 135 8.60 -13.73 25.49
CA LEU A 135 9.58 -12.82 26.07
C LEU A 135 9.41 -11.44 25.43
N ALA A 136 9.05 -10.45 26.26
CA ALA A 136 9.08 -9.04 25.87
C ALA A 136 10.52 -8.51 25.96
N GLN A 137 11.04 -7.95 24.88
CA GLN A 137 12.23 -7.14 24.87
C GLN A 137 11.85 -5.71 24.45
N LYS A 138 12.79 -4.76 24.60
CA LYS A 138 12.52 -3.34 24.33
C LYS A 138 11.99 -3.11 22.90
N ASP A 139 12.61 -3.72 21.91
CA ASP A 139 12.37 -3.49 20.48
C ASP A 139 11.81 -4.71 19.73
N ARG A 140 11.55 -5.82 20.43
CA ARG A 140 11.02 -7.06 19.84
C ARG A 140 10.33 -7.94 20.85
N ILE A 141 9.53 -8.88 20.35
CA ILE A 141 8.88 -9.92 21.14
C ILE A 141 9.36 -11.27 20.60
N VAL A 142 9.83 -12.14 21.49
CA VAL A 142 10.44 -13.42 21.14
C VAL A 142 9.61 -14.56 21.72
N ARG A 143 9.33 -15.57 20.90
CA ARG A 143 8.79 -16.86 21.31
C ARG A 143 9.96 -17.82 21.51
N PHE A 144 10.11 -18.36 22.72
CA PHE A 144 11.07 -19.42 23.02
C PHE A 144 10.34 -20.76 23.04
N ASP A 145 10.68 -21.65 22.12
CA ASP A 145 10.11 -23.01 22.04
C ASP A 145 10.77 -23.90 23.09
N LEU A 146 9.98 -24.51 23.99
CA LEU A 146 10.52 -25.38 25.04
C LEU A 146 10.94 -26.76 24.54
N ALA A 147 10.36 -27.24 23.44
CA ALA A 147 10.66 -28.55 22.88
C ALA A 147 11.97 -28.53 22.08
N THR A 148 12.19 -27.48 21.30
CA THR A 148 13.40 -27.32 20.48
C THR A 148 14.50 -26.51 21.16
N LEU A 149 14.16 -25.78 22.23
CA LEU A 149 15.03 -24.81 22.90
C LEU A 149 15.52 -23.69 21.96
N GLN A 150 14.73 -23.37 20.93
CA GLN A 150 15.04 -22.33 19.96
C GLN A 150 14.23 -21.05 20.19
N GLN A 151 14.82 -19.92 19.82
CA GLN A 151 14.18 -18.61 19.86
C GLN A 151 13.69 -18.21 18.48
N GLU A 152 12.49 -17.66 18.43
CA GLU A 152 11.82 -17.19 17.24
C GLU A 152 11.28 -15.78 17.47
N GLU A 153 11.75 -14.81 16.71
CA GLU A 153 11.30 -13.42 16.82
C GLU A 153 9.94 -13.24 16.12
N LEU A 154 8.97 -12.67 16.81
CA LEU A 154 7.64 -12.43 16.25
C LEU A 154 7.68 -11.26 15.24
N PRO A 155 6.89 -11.33 14.15
CA PRO A 155 7.00 -10.43 13.01
C PRO A 155 6.26 -9.10 13.24
N ILE A 156 6.60 -8.40 14.31
CA ILE A 156 5.92 -7.17 14.75
C ILE A 156 6.86 -5.99 14.50
N LYS A 157 6.39 -5.02 13.69
CA LYS A 157 7.17 -3.82 13.37
C LYS A 157 6.77 -2.64 14.25
N GLY A 158 7.68 -1.68 14.39
CA GLY A 158 7.40 -0.40 15.04
C GLY A 158 7.43 -0.43 16.58
N LEU A 159 7.89 -1.53 17.18
CA LEU A 159 8.11 -1.63 18.62
C LEU A 159 9.21 -0.66 19.05
N LYS A 160 8.98 0.04 20.17
CA LYS A 160 9.87 1.05 20.73
C LYS A 160 10.29 0.71 22.15
N ASN A 161 9.33 0.35 22.99
CA ASN A 161 9.58 -0.07 24.36
C ASN A 161 8.43 -0.93 24.89
N VAL A 162 8.46 -2.22 24.57
CA VAL A 162 7.46 -3.18 25.06
C VAL A 162 7.71 -3.50 26.52
N ILE A 163 6.68 -3.31 27.34
CA ILE A 163 6.75 -3.53 28.80
C ILE A 163 5.97 -4.76 29.25
N ALA A 164 4.96 -5.16 28.48
CA ALA A 164 4.10 -6.28 28.80
C ALA A 164 3.64 -6.96 27.51
N VAL A 165 3.50 -8.28 27.58
CA VAL A 165 3.03 -9.13 26.49
C VAL A 165 2.07 -10.17 27.05
N ASP A 166 1.05 -10.50 26.28
CA ASP A 166 0.12 -11.58 26.56
C ASP A 166 -0.20 -12.33 25.27
N PHE A 167 -0.66 -13.57 25.39
CA PHE A 167 -0.91 -14.43 24.24
C PHE A 167 -2.24 -15.16 24.35
N ASP A 168 -3.08 -14.99 23.33
CA ASP A 168 -4.29 -15.76 23.14
C ASP A 168 -3.96 -17.02 22.32
N ILE A 169 -3.92 -18.16 23.02
CA ILE A 169 -3.62 -19.46 22.42
C ILE A 169 -4.71 -19.91 21.44
N HIS A 170 -5.98 -19.55 21.66
CA HIS A 170 -7.09 -20.01 20.83
C HIS A 170 -7.12 -19.33 19.47
N ASN A 171 -6.81 -18.03 19.43
CA ASN A 171 -6.79 -17.25 18.19
C ASN A 171 -5.37 -17.07 17.63
N ASN A 172 -4.35 -17.64 18.29
CA ASN A 172 -2.93 -17.49 17.95
C ASN A 172 -2.53 -16.01 17.83
N CYS A 173 -2.96 -15.18 18.78
CA CYS A 173 -2.75 -13.73 18.76
C CYS A 173 -1.90 -13.27 19.93
N VAL A 174 -0.93 -12.40 19.64
CA VAL A 174 -0.11 -11.71 20.63
C VAL A 174 -0.67 -10.31 20.88
N TYR A 175 -0.73 -9.94 22.15
CA TYR A 175 -1.08 -8.62 22.64
C TYR A 175 0.14 -8.02 23.33
N TRP A 176 0.36 -6.72 23.14
CA TRP A 176 1.47 -6.04 23.82
C TRP A 176 1.13 -4.61 24.18
N ALA A 177 1.79 -4.12 25.23
CA ALA A 177 1.77 -2.73 25.63
C ALA A 177 3.12 -2.08 25.31
N ASP A 178 3.10 -1.03 24.51
CA ASP A 178 4.27 -0.18 24.22
C ASP A 178 4.10 1.18 24.90
N ILE A 179 5.00 1.50 25.84
CA ILE A 179 4.90 2.72 26.65
C ILE A 179 5.33 3.98 25.90
N ILE A 180 6.17 3.86 24.86
CA ILE A 180 6.61 5.02 24.08
C ILE A 180 5.54 5.40 23.05
N ASN A 181 4.89 4.40 22.45
CA ASN A 181 3.78 4.65 21.55
C ASN A 181 2.46 4.93 22.29
N ASP A 182 2.39 4.66 23.59
CA ASP A 182 1.18 4.76 24.42
C ASP A 182 0.01 3.94 23.86
N THR A 183 0.28 2.69 23.48
CA THR A 183 -0.70 1.81 22.83
C THR A 183 -0.70 0.41 23.40
N ILE A 184 -1.89 -0.19 23.45
CA ILE A 184 -2.08 -1.64 23.50
C ILE A 184 -2.44 -2.11 22.10
N SER A 185 -1.66 -3.04 21.56
CA SER A 185 -1.81 -3.52 20.18
C SER A 185 -1.94 -5.03 20.13
N ARG A 186 -2.47 -5.54 19.02
CA ARG A 186 -2.72 -6.96 18.77
C ARG A 186 -2.26 -7.35 17.38
N GLN A 187 -1.63 -8.51 17.26
CA GLN A 187 -1.31 -9.16 16.00
C GLN A 187 -1.64 -10.65 16.10
N CYS A 188 -2.38 -11.17 15.12
CA CYS A 188 -2.62 -12.61 15.01
C CYS A 188 -1.60 -13.22 14.05
N LEU A 189 -1.10 -14.40 14.42
CA LEU A 189 -0.01 -15.10 13.74
C LEU A 189 -0.52 -16.26 12.86
N GLY A 190 -1.80 -16.62 12.97
CA GLY A 190 -2.42 -17.67 12.15
C GLY A 190 -2.77 -17.19 10.74
N LYS A 191 -3.30 -18.12 9.93
CA LYS A 191 -3.96 -17.75 8.66
C LYS A 191 -5.28 -17.05 9.00
N ASP A 192 -5.49 -15.83 8.49
CA ASP A 192 -6.78 -15.18 8.58
C ASP A 192 -7.82 -16.02 7.80
N ASN A 193 -8.72 -16.71 8.53
CA ASN A 193 -9.83 -17.46 7.95
C ASN A 193 -11.01 -16.52 7.63
N THR A 194 -10.81 -15.57 6.72
CA THR A 194 -11.88 -14.69 6.20
C THR A 194 -11.89 -14.63 4.69
#